data_AF-A0AAE3SQ84-F1
#
_entry.id   AF-A0AAE3SQ84-F1
#
_cell.length_a   1.000
_cell.length_b   1.000
_cell.length_c   1.000
_cell.angle_alpha   90.00
_cell.angle_beta   90.00
_cell.angle_gamma   90.00
#
_symmetry.space_group_name_H-M   'P 1'
#
loop_
_entity.id
_entity.type
_entity.pdbx_description
1 polymer ?
#
loop_
_entity_poly.entity_id
_entity_poly.type
_entity_poly.pdbx_seq_one_letter_code
_entity_poly.pdbx_strand_id
1 'polypeptide(L)'
;MRLWLLALAFLLIGLGACKKQNVVPAKEYHLPDIVDLFAIEESKKSPEAYRAFGDTLMSANRDLEASQLYVEAATQYHKAGAGTEMVNALHLAIDKGMANPKIMDQFSGHVKALASEEGNRLFKRLDSIQEQLEQVSHYHLEMRSMEQFWPYFERALADTSKARQELKKYLFEGPPEIRDFYLVRYGNLDMMYGQMINASPDYYLHLKSQVRPDSLLAVQETTRQWMQHFKELYPQAIFPKVYVVPGILNSGGTVTEMGMFIGGDMYGRSNEMPTEGLSDWQKNAIMSFDQLPGITIHELMHFQQNYRDTVNLEYVMGAIIGEGVCDFLVELSSGEQLENDNLNYLEKPENMSFILEELKGDLYNTDNSKWLYNGGSIEDRPQDLGYTLGYLICKSFYENHEDKEQAIYELLNTDNLETIYQGGVFANLVKTNTNETL
;
A
#
# COMPACT_ATOMS: atom_id res chain seq x y z
N MET A 1 -19.87 -97.05 2.73
CA MET A 1 -20.64 -96.68 3.95
C MET A 1 -20.63 -95.15 4.02
N ARG A 2 -21.72 -94.48 3.59
CA ARG A 2 -22.66 -93.72 4.47
C ARG A 2 -21.90 -92.73 5.40
N LEU A 3 -22.19 -91.44 5.50
CA LEU A 3 -23.34 -90.61 5.13
C LEU A 3 -22.94 -89.13 5.35
N TRP A 4 -23.68 -88.22 4.73
CA TRP A 4 -23.63 -86.77 4.82
C TRP A 4 -23.88 -86.21 6.25
N LEU A 5 -23.38 -84.99 6.52
CA LEU A 5 -24.18 -83.88 7.09
C LEU A 5 -23.44 -82.53 7.05
N LEU A 6 -24.08 -81.57 6.38
CA LEU A 6 -23.80 -80.13 6.41
C LEU A 6 -24.22 -79.53 7.76
N ALA A 7 -23.44 -78.58 8.28
CA ALA A 7 -23.94 -77.54 9.18
C ALA A 7 -23.13 -76.25 8.97
N LEU A 8 -23.83 -75.19 8.56
CA LEU A 8 -23.36 -73.80 8.59
C LEU A 8 -23.14 -73.34 10.04
N ALA A 9 -22.03 -72.65 10.31
CA ALA A 9 -21.96 -71.68 11.39
C ALA A 9 -21.00 -70.53 10.98
N PHE A 10 -21.58 -69.33 10.91
CA PHE A 10 -20.90 -68.05 10.77
C PHE A 10 -19.95 -67.81 11.96
N LEU A 11 -18.74 -67.30 11.72
CA LEU A 11 -18.00 -66.55 12.75
C LEU A 11 -17.02 -65.52 12.15
N LEU A 12 -17.48 -64.27 12.20
CA LEU A 12 -16.78 -63.03 12.56
C LEU A 12 -15.37 -62.77 11.98
N ILE A 13 -15.34 -61.91 10.97
CA ILE A 13 -14.14 -61.18 10.53
C ILE A 13 -13.75 -60.20 11.64
N GLY A 14 -12.53 -60.32 12.14
CA GLY A 14 -11.96 -59.45 13.15
C GLY A 14 -11.83 -58.01 12.65
N LEU A 15 -12.41 -57.08 13.43
CA LEU A 15 -12.16 -55.65 13.35
C LEU A 15 -10.69 -55.38 13.72
N GLY A 16 -9.86 -55.11 12.71
CA GLY A 16 -8.53 -54.55 12.88
C GLY A 16 -8.63 -53.16 13.48
N ALA A 17 -8.01 -52.97 14.65
CA ALA A 17 -7.95 -51.69 15.34
C ALA A 17 -7.26 -50.63 14.47
N CYS A 18 -8.03 -49.64 14.00
CA CYS A 18 -7.48 -48.39 13.48
C CYS A 18 -6.62 -47.74 14.57
N LYS A 19 -5.31 -47.66 14.35
CA LYS A 19 -4.45 -46.72 15.05
C LYS A 19 -5.02 -45.31 14.80
N LYS A 20 -5.58 -44.69 15.83
CA LYS A 20 -5.88 -43.26 15.83
C LYS A 20 -4.56 -42.54 15.52
N GLN A 21 -4.43 -41.99 14.32
CA GLN A 21 -3.45 -40.94 14.08
C GLN A 21 -3.75 -39.84 15.09
N ASN A 22 -2.75 -39.51 15.91
CA ASN A 22 -2.79 -38.31 16.73
C ASN A 22 -2.81 -37.13 15.75
N VAL A 23 -4.01 -36.67 15.40
CA VAL A 23 -4.21 -35.38 14.76
C VAL A 23 -3.81 -34.36 15.81
N VAL A 24 -2.59 -33.82 15.69
CA VAL A 24 -2.21 -32.63 16.45
C VAL A 24 -3.24 -31.56 16.07
N PRO A 25 -3.95 -30.95 17.04
CA PRO A 25 -4.89 -29.89 16.72
C PRO A 25 -4.15 -28.81 15.92
N ALA A 26 -4.71 -28.41 14.77
CA ALA A 26 -4.15 -27.31 14.01
C ALA A 26 -4.06 -26.09 14.94
N LYS A 27 -2.90 -25.42 14.96
CA LYS A 27 -2.72 -24.19 15.75
C LYS A 27 -3.82 -23.20 15.34
N GLU A 28 -4.69 -22.84 16.26
CA GLU A 28 -5.76 -21.88 16.00
C GLU A 28 -5.13 -20.48 16.05
N TYR A 29 -4.64 -20.00 14.91
CA TYR A 29 -4.05 -18.67 14.79
C TYR A 29 -5.12 -17.60 15.04
N HIS A 30 -4.81 -16.64 15.90
CA HIS A 30 -5.64 -15.44 16.06
C HIS A 30 -5.39 -14.49 14.88
N LEU A 31 -6.45 -14.11 14.16
CA LEU A 31 -6.41 -13.09 13.12
C LEU A 31 -7.30 -11.93 13.59
N PRO A 32 -6.74 -10.73 13.83
CA PRO A 32 -7.54 -9.57 14.19
C PRO A 32 -8.38 -9.09 13.01
N ASP A 33 -9.58 -8.58 13.29
CA ASP A 33 -10.30 -7.70 12.35
C ASP A 33 -9.71 -6.30 12.46
N ILE A 34 -9.15 -5.78 11.36
CA ILE A 34 -8.39 -4.53 11.39
C ILE A 34 -9.30 -3.32 11.48
N VAL A 35 -10.50 -3.40 10.89
CA VAL A 35 -11.49 -2.33 10.97
C VAL A 35 -11.91 -2.13 12.42
N ASP A 36 -12.22 -3.22 13.11
CA ASP A 36 -12.59 -3.17 14.53
C ASP A 36 -11.40 -2.77 15.43
N LEU A 37 -10.19 -3.22 15.10
CA LEU A 37 -8.98 -2.95 15.89
C LEU A 37 -8.69 -1.45 15.98
N PHE A 38 -8.80 -0.72 14.86
CA PHE A 38 -8.51 0.70 14.81
C PHE A 38 -9.70 1.60 15.14
N ALA A 39 -10.94 1.07 15.12
CA ALA A 39 -12.12 1.80 15.62
C ALA A 39 -12.02 2.17 17.12
N ILE A 40 -11.15 1.49 17.88
CA ILE A 40 -10.93 1.70 19.31
C ILE A 40 -10.14 3.01 19.59
N GLU A 41 -9.40 3.54 18.61
CA GLU A 41 -8.44 4.64 18.79
C GLU A 41 -9.10 6.01 19.09
N GLU A 42 -10.33 6.26 18.61
CA GLU A 42 -10.89 7.62 18.53
C GLU A 42 -11.28 8.29 19.87
N SER A 43 -11.20 7.61 21.02
CA SER A 43 -11.84 8.13 22.24
C SER A 43 -10.91 8.72 23.32
N LYS A 44 -9.57 8.55 23.26
CA LYS A 44 -8.71 8.94 24.41
C LYS A 44 -7.29 9.41 24.03
N LYS A 45 -6.98 10.68 24.29
CA LYS A 45 -5.68 11.33 24.08
C LYS A 45 -4.89 11.47 25.39
N SER A 46 -4.55 10.35 26.05
CA SER A 46 -3.66 10.36 27.22
C SER A 46 -2.48 9.38 27.03
N PRO A 47 -1.32 9.62 27.66
CA PRO A 47 -0.19 8.70 27.58
C PRO A 47 -0.53 7.26 27.97
N GLU A 48 -1.40 7.07 28.96
CA GLU A 48 -1.85 5.74 29.40
C GLU A 48 -2.74 5.07 28.35
N ALA A 49 -3.61 5.83 27.68
CA ALA A 49 -4.45 5.31 26.61
C ALA A 49 -3.62 4.89 25.40
N TYR A 50 -2.64 5.71 25.01
CA TYR A 50 -1.71 5.36 23.93
C TYR A 50 -0.90 4.11 24.25
N ARG A 51 -0.38 3.98 25.48
CA ARG A 51 0.35 2.77 25.89
C ARG A 51 -0.54 1.53 25.85
N ALA A 52 -1.75 1.61 26.40
CA ALA A 52 -2.71 0.50 26.39
C ALA A 52 -3.11 0.10 24.96
N PHE A 53 -3.22 1.06 24.05
CA PHE A 53 -3.50 0.77 22.65
C PHE A 53 -2.29 0.12 21.96
N GLY A 54 -1.07 0.60 22.20
CA GLY A 54 0.16 -0.07 21.76
C GLY A 54 0.22 -1.54 22.22
N ASP A 55 -0.09 -1.81 23.49
CA ASP A 55 -0.16 -3.19 24.03
C ASP A 55 -1.25 -4.04 23.35
N THR A 56 -2.37 -3.42 22.98
CA THR A 56 -3.46 -4.06 22.23
C THR A 56 -3.00 -4.44 20.83
N LEU A 57 -2.32 -3.53 20.11
CA LEU A 57 -1.76 -3.77 18.79
C LEU A 57 -0.71 -4.90 18.84
N MET A 58 0.20 -4.88 19.82
CA MET A 58 1.18 -5.95 20.04
C MET A 58 0.49 -7.31 20.29
N SER A 59 -0.59 -7.32 21.07
CA SER A 59 -1.36 -8.54 21.37
C SER A 59 -2.10 -9.08 20.15
N ALA A 60 -2.72 -8.19 19.37
CA ALA A 60 -3.38 -8.52 18.11
C ALA A 60 -2.38 -9.07 17.08
N ASN A 61 -1.15 -8.56 17.08
CA ASN A 61 -0.09 -8.98 16.17
C ASN A 61 0.65 -10.27 16.58
N ARG A 62 0.30 -10.90 17.71
CA ARG A 62 1.03 -12.05 18.28
C ARG A 62 1.22 -13.19 17.28
N ASP A 63 0.17 -13.51 16.53
CA ASP A 63 0.19 -14.59 15.52
C ASP A 63 0.36 -14.04 14.10
N LEU A 64 -0.12 -12.81 13.84
CA LEU A 64 -0.08 -12.20 12.51
C LEU A 64 1.33 -11.78 12.11
N GLU A 65 2.13 -11.27 13.05
CA GLU A 65 3.52 -10.84 12.84
C GLU A 65 3.73 -9.90 11.63
N ALA A 66 2.76 -9.01 11.38
CA ALA A 66 2.86 -7.96 10.37
C ALA A 66 3.86 -6.87 10.82
N SER A 67 4.76 -6.43 9.93
CA SER A 67 5.71 -5.36 10.25
C SER A 67 5.00 -4.04 10.48
N GLN A 68 4.01 -3.69 9.65
CA GLN A 68 3.27 -2.43 9.79
C GLN A 68 2.58 -2.34 11.16
N LEU A 69 1.99 -3.44 11.67
CA LEU A 69 1.32 -3.40 12.99
C LEU A 69 2.30 -3.19 14.15
N TYR A 70 3.57 -3.60 14.00
CA TYR A 70 4.62 -3.23 14.96
C TYR A 70 5.00 -1.75 14.86
N VAL A 71 4.99 -1.16 13.66
CA VAL A 71 5.19 0.28 13.49
C VAL A 71 4.05 1.06 14.14
N GLU A 72 2.80 0.67 13.90
CA GLU A 72 1.65 1.30 14.55
C GLU A 72 1.76 1.24 16.07
N ALA A 73 2.16 0.09 16.63
CA ALA A 73 2.43 -0.03 18.05
C ALA A 73 3.55 0.91 18.53
N ALA A 74 4.65 1.03 17.77
CA ALA A 74 5.73 1.96 18.06
C ALA A 74 5.27 3.41 18.10
N THR A 75 4.40 3.82 17.16
CA THR A 75 3.75 5.14 17.13
C THR A 75 2.94 5.41 18.39
N GLN A 76 2.16 4.44 18.85
CA GLN A 76 1.40 4.59 20.09
C GLN A 76 2.32 4.65 21.32
N TYR A 77 3.37 3.84 21.38
CA TYR A 77 4.37 3.92 22.47
C TYR A 77 5.12 5.24 22.49
N HIS A 78 5.43 5.81 21.32
CA HIS A 78 6.02 7.14 21.23
C HIS A 78 5.10 8.22 21.81
N LYS A 79 3.82 8.25 21.39
CA LYS A 79 2.78 9.16 21.92
C LYS A 79 2.61 9.00 23.45
N ALA A 80 2.86 7.81 23.98
CA ALA A 80 2.86 7.52 25.42
C ALA A 80 4.12 7.93 26.18
N GLY A 81 5.20 8.33 25.49
CA GLY A 81 6.52 8.53 26.08
C GLY A 81 7.24 7.22 26.48
N ALA A 82 6.74 6.07 26.02
CA ALA A 82 7.25 4.73 26.30
C ALA A 82 8.38 4.35 25.31
N GLY A 83 9.51 5.06 25.39
CA GLY A 83 10.59 4.96 24.38
C GLY A 83 11.24 3.58 24.27
N THR A 84 11.30 2.78 25.35
CA THR A 84 11.89 1.43 25.30
C THR A 84 10.99 0.49 24.50
N GLU A 85 9.69 0.52 24.75
CA GLU A 85 8.69 -0.27 24.04
C GLU A 85 8.61 0.11 22.57
N MET A 86 8.69 1.41 22.25
CA MET A 86 8.82 1.92 20.89
C MET A 86 10.03 1.29 20.17
N VAL A 87 11.24 1.36 20.75
CA VAL A 87 12.46 0.80 20.13
C VAL A 87 12.34 -0.72 19.93
N ASN A 88 11.76 -1.44 20.91
CA ASN A 88 11.54 -2.88 20.80
C ASN A 88 10.56 -3.24 19.66
N ALA A 89 9.47 -2.47 19.52
CA ALA A 89 8.52 -2.66 18.44
C ALA A 89 9.16 -2.40 17.06
N LEU A 90 9.99 -1.36 16.93
CA LEU A 90 10.73 -1.11 15.68
C LEU A 90 11.72 -2.22 15.34
N HIS A 91 12.38 -2.83 16.33
CA HIS A 91 13.21 -4.01 16.09
C HIS A 91 12.41 -5.19 15.56
N LEU A 92 11.22 -5.44 16.11
CA LEU A 92 10.31 -6.48 15.63
C LEU A 92 9.79 -6.17 14.22
N ALA A 93 9.49 -4.90 13.93
CA ALA A 93 9.09 -4.47 12.58
C ALA A 93 10.19 -4.81 11.56
N ILE A 94 11.44 -4.46 11.83
CA ILE A 94 12.57 -4.80 10.94
C ILE A 94 12.76 -6.32 10.84
N ASP A 95 12.62 -7.07 11.94
CA ASP A 95 12.71 -8.54 11.92
C ASP A 95 11.63 -9.18 11.02
N LYS A 96 10.51 -8.49 10.79
CA LYS A 96 9.40 -8.95 9.94
C LYS A 96 9.33 -8.30 8.56
N GLY A 97 10.32 -7.48 8.20
CA GLY A 97 10.50 -7.00 6.84
C GLY A 97 10.40 -5.49 6.65
N MET A 98 10.16 -4.70 7.71
CA MET A 98 10.22 -3.23 7.63
C MET A 98 11.55 -2.80 7.03
N ALA A 99 11.48 -2.00 5.97
CA ALA A 99 12.62 -1.56 5.17
C ALA A 99 12.64 -0.03 4.97
N ASN A 100 11.84 0.76 5.71
CA ASN A 100 12.00 2.21 5.69
C ASN A 100 13.17 2.67 6.59
N PRO A 101 14.29 3.16 6.01
CA PRO A 101 15.42 3.67 6.80
C PRO A 101 15.10 5.01 7.49
N LYS A 102 14.13 5.76 6.98
CA LYS A 102 13.70 7.07 7.49
C LYS A 102 12.56 6.98 8.50
N ILE A 103 12.25 5.78 9.01
CA ILE A 103 11.17 5.56 9.97
C ILE A 103 11.25 6.50 11.20
N MET A 104 12.45 6.95 11.54
CA MET A 104 12.68 7.85 12.67
C MET A 104 12.08 9.26 12.47
N ASP A 105 11.86 9.70 11.23
CA ASP A 105 11.29 11.01 10.92
C ASP A 105 9.83 11.13 11.39
N GLN A 106 9.14 10.00 11.58
CA GLN A 106 7.77 9.96 12.11
C GLN A 106 7.70 10.20 13.62
N PHE A 107 8.82 10.13 14.34
CA PHE A 107 8.88 10.25 15.80
C PHE A 107 9.52 11.58 16.20
N SER A 108 8.68 12.60 16.38
CA SER A 108 9.14 13.94 16.75
C SER A 108 9.57 14.05 18.23
N GLY A 109 10.52 14.94 18.52
CA GLY A 109 10.95 15.23 19.88
C GLY A 109 11.98 14.25 20.46
N HIS A 110 12.36 14.45 21.73
CA HIS A 110 13.48 13.74 22.34
C HIS A 110 13.06 12.40 22.97
N VAL A 111 13.47 11.29 22.36
CA VAL A 111 13.27 9.93 22.90
C VAL A 111 14.54 9.44 23.61
N LYS A 112 14.57 9.51 24.94
CA LYS A 112 15.75 9.12 25.76
C LYS A 112 16.25 7.69 25.47
N ALA A 113 15.36 6.76 25.18
CA ALA A 113 15.70 5.37 24.91
C ALA A 113 16.59 5.19 23.67
N LEU A 114 16.59 6.15 22.73
CA LEU A 114 17.46 6.12 21.55
C LEU A 114 18.95 6.26 21.90
N ALA A 115 19.28 6.82 23.07
CA ALA A 115 20.66 6.90 23.56
C ALA A 115 21.15 5.60 24.22
N SER A 116 20.32 4.56 24.30
CA SER A 116 20.67 3.25 24.87
C SER A 116 21.46 2.38 23.89
N GLU A 117 21.98 1.25 24.36
CA GLU A 117 22.63 0.25 23.50
C GLU A 117 21.69 -0.29 22.42
N GLU A 118 20.42 -0.57 22.76
CA GLU A 118 19.41 -1.01 21.78
C GLU A 118 19.03 0.12 20.82
N GLY A 119 18.97 1.37 21.29
CA GLY A 119 18.79 2.54 20.40
C GLY A 119 19.91 2.67 19.37
N ASN A 120 21.17 2.54 19.80
CA ASN A 120 22.32 2.53 18.90
C ASN A 120 22.28 1.33 17.92
N ARG A 121 21.80 0.16 18.37
CA ARG A 121 21.61 -1.00 17.51
C ARG A 121 20.51 -0.76 16.47
N LEU A 122 19.42 -0.06 16.83
CA LEU A 122 18.36 0.32 15.90
C LEU A 122 18.93 1.20 14.78
N PHE A 123 19.68 2.26 15.10
CA PHE A 123 20.29 3.11 14.08
C PHE A 123 21.21 2.33 13.15
N LYS A 124 22.06 1.43 13.66
CA LYS A 124 22.90 0.56 12.80
C LYS A 124 22.10 -0.30 11.84
N ARG A 125 20.92 -0.77 12.23
CA ARG A 125 20.03 -1.53 11.34
C ARG A 125 19.43 -0.63 10.27
N LEU A 126 19.00 0.58 10.64
CA LEU A 126 18.47 1.56 9.69
C LEU A 126 19.53 2.03 8.69
N ASP A 127 20.77 2.28 9.14
CA ASP A 127 21.92 2.60 8.28
C ASP A 127 22.18 1.46 7.29
N SER A 128 22.13 0.20 7.75
CA SER A 128 22.29 -0.96 6.88
C SER A 128 21.15 -1.12 5.86
N ILE A 129 19.93 -0.73 6.21
CA ILE A 129 18.79 -0.73 5.29
C ILE A 129 18.99 0.39 4.25
N GLN A 130 19.35 1.60 4.70
CA GLN A 130 19.65 2.74 3.83
C GLN A 130 20.69 2.38 2.77
N GLU A 131 21.85 1.83 3.18
CA GLU A 131 22.93 1.44 2.27
C GLU A 131 22.47 0.43 1.20
N GLN A 132 21.59 -0.51 1.58
CA GLN A 132 21.02 -1.47 0.64
C GLN A 132 20.05 -0.81 -0.34
N LEU A 133 19.16 0.05 0.16
CA LEU A 133 18.12 0.65 -0.67
C LEU A 133 18.64 1.79 -1.57
N GLU A 134 19.79 2.39 -1.27
CA GLU A 134 20.40 3.39 -2.16
C GLU A 134 20.80 2.84 -3.53
N GLN A 135 20.92 1.52 -3.65
CA GLN A 135 21.32 0.83 -4.87
C GLN A 135 20.08 0.39 -5.67
N VAL A 136 19.96 0.83 -6.92
CA VAL A 136 18.87 0.39 -7.83
C VAL A 136 18.89 -1.14 -8.01
N SER A 137 20.02 -1.81 -7.84
CA SER A 137 20.09 -3.28 -7.89
C SER A 137 19.29 -3.99 -6.79
N HIS A 138 18.91 -3.28 -5.72
CA HIS A 138 18.03 -3.82 -4.68
C HIS A 138 16.57 -3.90 -5.13
N TYR A 139 16.17 -3.08 -6.11
CA TYR A 139 14.83 -3.16 -6.68
C TYR A 139 14.56 -4.55 -7.26
N HIS A 140 13.46 -5.14 -6.80
CA HIS A 140 12.93 -6.38 -7.30
C HIS A 140 11.40 -6.36 -7.24
N LEU A 141 10.78 -6.90 -8.29
CA LEU A 141 9.35 -7.15 -8.34
C LEU A 141 9.07 -8.57 -7.80
N GLU A 142 8.62 -8.66 -6.55
CA GLU A 142 8.36 -9.90 -5.83
C GLU A 142 6.94 -10.42 -6.12
N MET A 143 6.85 -11.55 -6.81
CA MET A 143 5.57 -12.17 -7.22
C MET A 143 5.10 -13.31 -6.31
N ARG A 144 5.87 -13.66 -5.27
CA ARG A 144 5.63 -14.85 -4.45
C ARG A 144 4.24 -14.88 -3.84
N SER A 145 3.71 -13.71 -3.45
CA SER A 145 2.35 -13.58 -2.92
C SER A 145 1.29 -14.00 -3.94
N MET A 146 1.37 -13.51 -5.18
CA MET A 146 0.49 -13.94 -6.27
C MET A 146 0.66 -15.42 -6.62
N GLU A 147 1.90 -15.91 -6.73
CA GLU A 147 2.18 -17.30 -7.09
C GLU A 147 1.60 -18.30 -6.08
N GLN A 148 1.73 -18.00 -4.79
CA GLN A 148 1.27 -18.88 -3.71
C GLN A 148 -0.23 -18.76 -3.43
N PHE A 149 -0.89 -17.71 -3.91
CA PHE A 149 -2.32 -17.48 -3.67
C PHE A 149 -3.21 -18.53 -4.34
N TRP A 150 -2.91 -18.89 -5.58
CA TRP A 150 -3.83 -19.65 -6.43
C TRP A 150 -4.33 -20.97 -5.83
N PRO A 151 -3.48 -21.81 -5.18
CA PRO A 151 -3.96 -23.05 -4.57
C PRO A 151 -4.97 -22.83 -3.43
N TYR A 152 -4.85 -21.73 -2.66
CA TYR A 152 -5.82 -21.40 -1.60
C TYR A 152 -7.13 -20.91 -2.20
N PHE A 153 -7.04 -20.05 -3.22
CA PHE A 153 -8.19 -19.55 -3.95
C PHE A 153 -9.01 -20.68 -4.60
N GLU A 154 -8.35 -21.62 -5.27
CA GLU A 154 -9.03 -22.76 -5.90
C GLU A 154 -9.72 -23.67 -4.88
N ARG A 155 -9.11 -23.91 -3.71
CA ARG A 155 -9.77 -24.66 -2.63
C ARG A 155 -10.93 -23.89 -2.01
N ALA A 156 -10.82 -22.57 -1.91
CA ALA A 156 -11.90 -21.70 -1.46
C ALA A 156 -13.10 -21.71 -2.41
N LEU A 157 -12.86 -21.71 -3.73
CA LEU A 157 -13.91 -21.84 -4.74
C LEU A 157 -14.56 -23.23 -4.76
N ALA A 158 -13.77 -24.29 -4.55
CA ALA A 158 -14.28 -25.66 -4.58
C ALA A 158 -15.25 -25.97 -3.42
N ASP A 159 -15.11 -25.29 -2.28
CA ASP A 159 -16.00 -25.39 -1.12
C ASP A 159 -16.10 -24.03 -0.42
N THR A 160 -17.07 -23.21 -0.87
CA THR A 160 -17.24 -21.83 -0.38
C THR A 160 -17.56 -21.77 1.11
N SER A 161 -18.07 -22.85 1.71
CA SER A 161 -18.28 -22.95 3.16
C SER A 161 -16.97 -22.91 3.97
N LYS A 162 -15.84 -23.26 3.33
CA LYS A 162 -14.48 -23.23 3.91
C LYS A 162 -13.61 -22.11 3.36
N ALA A 163 -14.12 -21.28 2.45
CA ALA A 163 -13.32 -20.26 1.77
C ALA A 163 -12.57 -19.32 2.73
N ARG A 164 -13.24 -18.81 3.78
CA ARG A 164 -12.60 -17.97 4.81
C ARG A 164 -11.45 -18.69 5.52
N GLN A 165 -11.58 -19.99 5.74
CA GLN A 165 -10.52 -20.78 6.35
C GLN A 165 -9.31 -20.90 5.42
N GLU A 166 -9.52 -21.10 4.11
CA GLU A 166 -8.44 -21.17 3.14
C GLU A 166 -7.76 -19.80 2.93
N LEU A 167 -8.53 -18.71 2.86
CA LEU A 167 -7.99 -17.35 2.80
C LEU A 167 -7.21 -17.00 4.07
N LYS A 168 -7.71 -17.40 5.25
CA LYS A 168 -6.97 -17.26 6.50
C LYS A 168 -5.65 -18.03 6.49
N LYS A 169 -5.64 -19.28 6.00
CA LYS A 169 -4.39 -20.04 5.87
C LYS A 169 -3.40 -19.33 4.95
N TYR A 170 -3.85 -18.77 3.84
CA TYR A 170 -2.98 -17.99 2.95
C TYR A 170 -2.29 -16.83 3.68
N LEU A 171 -3.00 -16.09 4.54
CA LEU A 171 -2.40 -15.00 5.33
C LEU A 171 -1.30 -15.48 6.30
N PHE A 172 -1.45 -16.67 6.90
CA PHE A 172 -0.48 -17.20 7.87
C PHE A 172 0.63 -18.03 7.25
N GLU A 173 0.33 -18.81 6.21
CA GLU A 173 1.27 -19.74 5.56
C GLU A 173 1.96 -19.11 4.35
N GLY A 174 1.39 -18.04 3.80
CA GLY A 174 1.95 -17.31 2.66
C GLY A 174 3.12 -16.39 3.03
N PRO A 175 3.64 -15.66 2.03
CA PRO A 175 4.75 -14.73 2.21
C PRO A 175 4.43 -13.61 3.22
N PRO A 176 5.42 -13.08 3.95
CA PRO A 176 5.18 -12.13 5.04
C PRO A 176 4.50 -10.83 4.59
N GLU A 177 4.76 -10.36 3.37
CA GLU A 177 4.21 -9.12 2.84
C GLU A 177 2.67 -9.10 2.78
N ILE A 178 2.02 -10.27 2.67
CA ILE A 178 0.56 -10.34 2.63
C ILE A 178 -0.09 -9.90 3.94
N ARG A 179 0.64 -9.97 5.04
CA ARG A 179 0.16 -9.58 6.37
C ARG A 179 0.12 -8.07 6.52
N ASP A 180 1.10 -7.37 5.95
CA ASP A 180 1.07 -5.90 5.88
C ASP A 180 -0.04 -5.46 4.91
N PHE A 181 -0.14 -6.11 3.75
CA PHE A 181 -1.22 -5.83 2.81
C PHE A 181 -2.62 -6.09 3.40
N TYR A 182 -2.76 -7.10 4.27
CA TYR A 182 -4.00 -7.35 5.00
C TYR A 182 -4.43 -6.15 5.85
N LEU A 183 -3.48 -5.47 6.50
CA LEU A 183 -3.76 -4.29 7.30
C LEU A 183 -4.24 -3.12 6.45
N VAL A 184 -3.54 -2.86 5.34
CA VAL A 184 -3.74 -1.62 4.58
C VAL A 184 -4.80 -1.72 3.48
N ARG A 185 -5.16 -2.93 3.02
CA ARG A 185 -6.04 -3.11 1.85
C ARG A 185 -7.10 -4.20 1.97
N TYR A 186 -6.93 -5.25 2.78
CA TYR A 186 -8.00 -6.24 2.98
C TYR A 186 -8.94 -5.89 4.14
N GLY A 187 -8.41 -5.43 5.27
CA GLY A 187 -9.18 -5.13 6.49
C GLY A 187 -9.62 -6.39 7.25
N ASN A 188 -10.35 -7.29 6.60
CA ASN A 188 -10.79 -8.56 7.20
C ASN A 188 -11.07 -9.66 6.16
N LEU A 189 -11.31 -10.88 6.65
CA LEU A 189 -11.62 -12.05 5.81
C LEU A 189 -12.95 -11.93 5.06
N ASP A 190 -13.90 -11.15 5.58
CA ASP A 190 -15.20 -10.96 4.94
C ASP A 190 -15.08 -10.12 3.67
N MET A 191 -14.23 -9.10 3.66
CA MET A 191 -13.93 -8.31 2.47
C MET A 191 -13.22 -9.16 1.40
N MET A 192 -12.23 -9.98 1.80
CA MET A 192 -11.57 -10.93 0.88
C MET A 192 -12.57 -11.92 0.30
N TYR A 193 -13.38 -12.58 1.14
CA TYR A 193 -14.41 -13.52 0.69
C TYR A 193 -15.43 -12.84 -0.22
N GLY A 194 -15.89 -11.65 0.17
CA GLY A 194 -16.87 -10.86 -0.54
C GLY A 194 -16.43 -10.56 -1.97
N GLN A 195 -15.21 -10.10 -2.17
CA GLN A 195 -14.72 -9.78 -3.51
C GLN A 195 -14.27 -11.01 -4.29
N MET A 196 -13.36 -11.81 -3.72
CA MET A 196 -12.66 -12.87 -4.46
C MET A 196 -13.58 -14.06 -4.77
N ILE A 197 -14.46 -14.41 -3.84
CA ILE A 197 -15.23 -15.66 -3.91
C ILE A 197 -16.68 -15.39 -4.31
N ASN A 198 -17.30 -14.34 -3.77
CA ASN A 198 -18.72 -14.08 -3.98
C ASN A 198 -18.98 -13.14 -5.16
N ALA A 199 -18.25 -12.04 -5.28
CA ALA A 199 -18.50 -11.04 -6.32
C ALA A 199 -17.86 -11.43 -7.66
N SER A 200 -16.55 -11.67 -7.70
CA SER A 200 -15.82 -11.74 -8.99
C SER A 200 -14.93 -12.98 -9.18
N PRO A 201 -15.36 -14.20 -8.81
CA PRO A 201 -14.49 -15.39 -8.87
C PRO A 201 -13.95 -15.68 -10.28
N ASP A 202 -14.76 -15.45 -11.32
CA ASP A 202 -14.36 -15.67 -12.71
C ASP A 202 -13.26 -14.70 -13.16
N TYR A 203 -13.28 -13.46 -12.64
CA TYR A 203 -12.20 -12.51 -12.88
C TYR A 203 -10.87 -13.00 -12.29
N TYR A 204 -10.85 -13.54 -11.07
CA TYR A 204 -9.62 -14.07 -10.47
C TYR A 204 -9.12 -15.34 -11.19
N LEU A 205 -10.02 -16.18 -11.70
CA LEU A 205 -9.66 -17.31 -12.57
C LEU A 205 -9.02 -16.82 -13.89
N HIS A 206 -9.57 -15.76 -14.49
CA HIS A 206 -8.97 -15.10 -15.65
C HIS A 206 -7.59 -14.54 -15.30
N LEU A 207 -7.47 -13.79 -14.20
CA LEU A 207 -6.23 -13.18 -13.73
C LEU A 207 -5.09 -14.19 -13.56
N LYS A 208 -5.39 -15.37 -13.00
CA LYS A 208 -4.43 -16.49 -12.88
C LYS A 208 -3.81 -16.88 -14.23
N SER A 209 -4.59 -16.79 -15.31
CA SER A 209 -4.09 -17.11 -16.65
C SER A 209 -3.24 -15.98 -17.27
N GLN A 210 -3.42 -14.74 -16.81
CA GLN A 210 -2.72 -13.56 -17.30
C GLN A 210 -1.39 -13.32 -16.58
N VAL A 211 -1.36 -13.48 -15.26
CA VAL A 211 -0.17 -13.22 -14.43
C VAL A 211 0.80 -14.40 -14.53
N ARG A 212 1.87 -14.25 -15.33
CA ARG A 212 2.98 -15.21 -15.40
C ARG A 212 4.30 -14.52 -15.06
N PRO A 213 5.25 -15.17 -14.37
CA PRO A 213 6.54 -14.55 -14.05
C PRO A 213 7.25 -13.95 -15.27
N ASP A 214 7.21 -14.67 -16.40
CA ASP A 214 7.84 -14.24 -17.65
C ASP A 214 7.20 -12.98 -18.25
N SER A 215 5.91 -12.72 -18.01
CA SER A 215 5.22 -11.54 -18.57
C SER A 215 5.64 -10.24 -17.89
N LEU A 216 6.35 -10.31 -16.76
CA LEU A 216 6.76 -9.15 -15.98
C LEU A 216 8.26 -8.84 -16.08
N LEU A 217 9.04 -9.68 -16.76
CA LEU A 217 10.47 -9.42 -16.96
C LEU A 217 10.73 -8.13 -17.74
N ALA A 218 9.93 -7.88 -18.80
CA ALA A 218 10.03 -6.66 -19.59
C ALA A 218 9.64 -5.43 -18.77
N VAL A 219 8.54 -5.53 -18.02
CA VAL A 219 8.07 -4.49 -17.08
C VAL A 219 9.17 -4.17 -16.06
N GLN A 220 9.74 -5.19 -15.42
CA GLN A 220 10.78 -5.02 -14.41
C GLN A 220 12.03 -4.33 -14.98
N GLU A 221 12.41 -4.65 -16.22
CA GLU A 221 13.56 -4.02 -16.87
C GLU A 221 13.27 -2.55 -17.22
N THR A 222 12.10 -2.24 -17.77
CA THR A 222 11.68 -0.84 -18.01
C THR A 222 11.65 -0.04 -16.71
N THR A 223 11.03 -0.57 -15.65
CA THR A 223 11.00 0.09 -14.34
C THR A 223 12.40 0.32 -13.79
N ARG A 224 13.31 -0.65 -13.92
CA ARG A 224 14.70 -0.50 -13.48
C ARG A 224 15.40 0.64 -14.21
N GLN A 225 15.18 0.79 -15.51
CA GLN A 225 15.76 1.88 -16.30
C GLN A 225 15.22 3.24 -15.85
N TRP A 226 13.90 3.34 -15.58
CA TRP A 226 13.31 4.57 -15.06
C TRP A 226 13.83 4.90 -13.65
N MET A 227 14.02 3.90 -12.78
CA MET A 227 14.66 4.09 -11.48
C MET A 227 16.12 4.54 -11.58
N GLN A 228 16.86 4.07 -12.58
CA GLN A 228 18.23 4.54 -12.85
C GLN A 228 18.24 6.01 -13.26
N HIS A 229 17.34 6.42 -14.18
CA HIS A 229 17.19 7.82 -14.55
C HIS A 229 16.81 8.66 -13.32
N PHE A 230 15.84 8.21 -12.52
CA PHE A 230 15.46 8.91 -11.30
C PHE A 230 16.63 9.05 -10.32
N LYS A 231 17.49 8.04 -10.19
CA LYS A 231 18.70 8.13 -9.34
C LYS A 231 19.67 9.21 -9.82
N GLU A 232 19.77 9.44 -11.13
CA GLU A 232 20.59 10.51 -11.70
C GLU A 232 20.00 11.89 -11.35
N LEU A 233 18.66 12.03 -11.42
CA LEU A 233 17.94 13.26 -11.07
C LEU A 233 17.92 13.54 -9.55
N TYR A 234 17.92 12.48 -8.74
CA TYR A 234 17.80 12.55 -7.28
C TYR A 234 18.75 11.54 -6.62
N PRO A 235 20.05 11.90 -6.44
CA PRO A 235 21.09 10.96 -5.97
C PRO A 235 20.84 10.32 -4.60
N GLN A 236 19.98 10.90 -3.76
CA GLN A 236 19.60 10.37 -2.45
C GLN A 236 18.37 9.44 -2.47
N ALA A 237 17.87 9.09 -3.66
CA ALA A 237 16.78 8.13 -3.83
C ALA A 237 17.10 6.78 -3.20
N ILE A 238 16.08 6.15 -2.61
CA ILE A 238 16.08 4.78 -2.11
C ILE A 238 15.09 3.91 -2.90
N PHE A 239 15.39 2.63 -3.11
CA PHE A 239 14.63 1.73 -3.97
C PHE A 239 14.16 0.49 -3.17
N PRO A 240 13.04 0.59 -2.45
CA PRO A 240 12.49 -0.55 -1.72
C PRO A 240 12.01 -1.64 -2.69
N LYS A 241 11.75 -2.83 -2.14
CA LYS A 241 11.11 -3.91 -2.89
C LYS A 241 9.68 -3.54 -3.29
N VAL A 242 9.23 -4.13 -4.39
CA VAL A 242 7.84 -4.03 -4.85
C VAL A 242 7.19 -5.40 -4.76
N TYR A 243 6.12 -5.53 -4.00
CA TYR A 243 5.38 -6.76 -3.81
C TYR A 243 4.12 -6.74 -4.67
N VAL A 244 3.98 -7.71 -5.58
CA VAL A 244 2.74 -7.89 -6.32
C VAL A 244 1.87 -8.89 -5.58
N VAL A 245 0.67 -8.45 -5.21
CA VAL A 245 -0.21 -9.16 -4.29
C VAL A 245 -1.62 -9.33 -4.87
N PRO A 246 -2.37 -10.37 -4.47
CA PRO A 246 -3.74 -10.58 -4.92
C PRO A 246 -4.71 -9.67 -4.16
N GLY A 247 -4.94 -8.44 -4.61
CA GLY A 247 -5.85 -7.51 -3.96
C GLY A 247 -7.32 -7.91 -3.98
N ILE A 248 -8.17 -7.00 -3.50
CA ILE A 248 -9.65 -7.10 -3.54
C ILE A 248 -10.25 -6.05 -4.48
N LEU A 249 -9.57 -5.75 -5.58
CA LEU A 249 -9.98 -4.82 -6.62
C LEU A 249 -10.31 -3.43 -6.07
N ASN A 250 -9.42 -2.89 -5.24
CA ASN A 250 -9.57 -1.60 -4.56
C ASN A 250 -8.31 -0.73 -4.55
N SER A 251 -7.18 -1.20 -5.09
CA SER A 251 -5.90 -0.47 -5.01
C SER A 251 -4.94 -0.93 -6.11
N GLY A 252 -4.57 0.00 -7.00
CA GLY A 252 -3.56 -0.22 -8.04
C GLY A 252 -2.15 -0.32 -7.48
N GLY A 253 -1.84 0.55 -6.51
CA GLY A 253 -0.63 0.55 -5.71
C GLY A 253 -0.88 1.07 -4.29
N THR A 254 0.08 0.81 -3.40
CA THR A 254 0.17 1.40 -2.06
C THR A 254 1.57 1.23 -1.49
N VAL A 255 1.89 1.98 -0.45
CA VAL A 255 3.13 1.85 0.31
C VAL A 255 2.86 1.46 1.77
N THR A 256 3.84 0.81 2.40
CA THR A 256 3.93 0.59 3.86
C THR A 256 5.40 0.72 4.26
N GLU A 257 5.71 0.63 5.55
CA GLU A 257 7.11 0.65 5.99
C GLU A 257 7.93 -0.57 5.54
N MET A 258 7.31 -1.63 5.02
CA MET A 258 7.99 -2.79 4.42
C MET A 258 8.50 -2.52 3.00
N GLY A 259 7.80 -1.68 2.24
CA GLY A 259 8.03 -1.49 0.81
C GLY A 259 6.75 -1.15 0.06
N MET A 260 6.86 -1.17 -1.26
CA MET A 260 5.76 -0.86 -2.17
C MET A 260 4.94 -2.10 -2.48
N PHE A 261 3.65 -1.92 -2.68
CA PHE A 261 2.70 -2.97 -3.04
C PHE A 261 1.97 -2.57 -4.31
N ILE A 262 1.80 -3.54 -5.19
CA ILE A 262 1.02 -3.41 -6.40
C ILE A 262 -0.08 -4.47 -6.35
N GLY A 263 -1.33 -4.04 -6.44
CA GLY A 263 -2.47 -4.96 -6.53
C GLY A 263 -2.45 -5.66 -7.88
N GLY A 264 -1.88 -6.87 -7.96
CA GLY A 264 -1.78 -7.62 -9.21
C GLY A 264 -3.13 -7.89 -9.86
N ASP A 265 -4.18 -7.90 -9.06
CA ASP A 265 -5.59 -7.93 -9.45
C ASP A 265 -6.08 -6.70 -10.20
N MET A 266 -5.39 -5.57 -10.13
CA MET A 266 -5.72 -4.37 -10.91
C MET A 266 -5.10 -4.36 -12.30
N TYR A 267 -4.40 -5.42 -12.75
CA TYR A 267 -3.68 -5.44 -14.04
C TYR A 267 -4.14 -6.54 -15.01
N GLY A 268 -5.35 -7.08 -14.82
CA GLY A 268 -5.91 -8.16 -15.65
C GLY A 268 -6.61 -7.72 -16.94
N ARG A 269 -6.48 -6.46 -17.37
CA ARG A 269 -7.24 -5.88 -18.49
C ARG A 269 -6.99 -6.66 -19.78
N SER A 270 -8.08 -7.06 -20.42
CA SER A 270 -8.12 -7.64 -21.77
C SER A 270 -9.52 -7.51 -22.34
N ASN A 271 -9.69 -7.76 -23.64
CA ASN A 271 -11.00 -7.75 -24.28
C ASN A 271 -11.88 -8.92 -23.80
N GLU A 272 -11.25 -9.99 -23.29
CA GLU A 272 -11.88 -11.22 -22.82
C GLU A 272 -12.11 -11.23 -21.29
N MET A 273 -11.72 -10.16 -20.60
CA MET A 273 -11.81 -10.05 -19.15
C MET A 273 -13.27 -10.21 -18.67
N PRO A 274 -13.56 -11.15 -17.74
CA PRO A 274 -14.87 -11.24 -17.13
C PRO A 274 -15.25 -9.95 -16.41
N THR A 275 -16.46 -9.46 -16.64
CA THR A 275 -16.97 -8.23 -16.02
C THR A 275 -18.14 -8.47 -15.07
N GLU A 276 -18.64 -9.71 -14.99
CA GLU A 276 -19.69 -10.09 -14.06
C GLU A 276 -19.20 -9.91 -12.62
N GLY A 277 -20.02 -9.25 -11.81
CA GLY A 277 -19.71 -8.94 -10.42
C GLY A 277 -18.64 -7.86 -10.20
N LEU A 278 -18.14 -7.22 -11.26
CA LEU A 278 -17.34 -5.99 -11.14
C LEU A 278 -18.25 -4.76 -11.08
N SER A 279 -17.90 -3.80 -10.21
CA SER A 279 -18.51 -2.47 -10.23
C SER A 279 -18.11 -1.69 -11.50
N ASP A 280 -18.83 -0.62 -11.83
CA ASP A 280 -18.47 0.21 -12.98
C ASP A 280 -17.12 0.91 -12.80
N TRP A 281 -16.79 1.31 -11.57
CA TRP A 281 -15.45 1.80 -11.25
C TRP A 281 -14.39 0.71 -11.48
N GLN A 282 -14.58 -0.51 -10.99
CA GLN A 282 -13.62 -1.62 -11.19
C GLN A 282 -13.37 -1.91 -12.67
N LYS A 283 -14.42 -1.93 -13.50
CA LYS A 283 -14.29 -2.16 -14.96
C LYS A 283 -13.40 -1.13 -15.65
N ASN A 284 -13.40 0.11 -15.16
CA ASN A 284 -12.63 1.21 -15.71
C ASN A 284 -11.22 1.32 -15.08
N ALA A 285 -11.08 0.95 -13.81
CA ALA A 285 -9.84 1.07 -13.05
C ALA A 285 -8.87 -0.10 -13.28
N ILE A 286 -9.34 -1.27 -13.76
CA ILE A 286 -8.45 -2.38 -14.11
C ILE A 286 -7.63 -2.02 -15.35
N MET A 287 -6.31 -2.01 -15.15
CA MET A 287 -5.26 -1.60 -16.06
C MET A 287 -4.62 -2.77 -16.83
N SER A 288 -3.81 -2.44 -17.82
CA SER A 288 -2.97 -3.41 -18.53
C SER A 288 -1.57 -3.47 -17.91
N PHE A 289 -0.89 -4.62 -18.03
CA PHE A 289 0.44 -4.84 -17.44
C PHE A 289 1.52 -3.84 -17.89
N ASP A 290 1.40 -3.28 -19.09
CA ASP A 290 2.33 -2.28 -19.62
C ASP A 290 2.29 -0.94 -18.84
N GLN A 291 1.26 -0.71 -18.03
CA GLN A 291 1.16 0.46 -17.15
C GLN A 291 1.90 0.29 -15.81
N LEU A 292 2.35 -0.94 -15.50
CA LEU A 292 3.07 -1.24 -14.24
C LEU A 292 4.33 -0.40 -14.00
N PRO A 293 5.16 -0.03 -15.00
CA PRO A 293 6.31 0.82 -14.75
C PRO A 293 5.91 2.19 -14.21
N GLY A 294 4.88 2.83 -14.78
CA GLY A 294 4.39 4.15 -14.35
C GLY A 294 3.92 4.15 -12.92
N ILE A 295 2.97 3.28 -12.58
CA ILE A 295 2.47 3.17 -11.21
C ILE A 295 3.56 2.75 -10.22
N THR A 296 4.53 1.91 -10.60
CA THR A 296 5.63 1.55 -9.70
C THR A 296 6.50 2.76 -9.38
N ILE A 297 6.78 3.62 -10.37
CA ILE A 297 7.53 4.86 -10.13
C ILE A 297 6.68 5.87 -9.36
N HIS A 298 5.37 5.96 -9.60
CA HIS A 298 4.45 6.78 -8.81
C HIS A 298 4.53 6.41 -7.32
N GLU A 299 4.35 5.13 -6.98
CA GLU A 299 4.44 4.66 -5.58
C GLU A 299 5.85 4.83 -4.98
N LEU A 300 6.89 4.73 -5.82
CA LEU A 300 8.27 5.01 -5.38
C LEU A 300 8.42 6.44 -4.87
N MET A 301 7.71 7.40 -5.46
CA MET A 301 7.77 8.81 -5.05
C MET A 301 7.15 9.03 -3.68
N HIS A 302 6.04 8.36 -3.36
CA HIS A 302 5.51 8.37 -1.99
C HIS A 302 6.53 7.85 -0.97
N PHE A 303 7.36 6.88 -1.36
CA PHE A 303 8.49 6.40 -0.53
C PHE A 303 9.64 7.41 -0.40
N GLN A 304 9.78 8.35 -1.34
CA GLN A 304 10.79 9.40 -1.28
C GLN A 304 10.33 10.63 -0.49
N GLN A 305 9.02 10.90 -0.49
CA GLN A 305 8.42 12.07 0.13
C GLN A 305 8.72 12.15 1.63
N ASN A 306 9.20 13.31 2.07
CA ASN A 306 9.53 13.62 3.45
C ASN A 306 9.15 15.08 3.78
N TYR A 307 7.86 15.38 3.64
CA TYR A 307 7.33 16.70 3.92
C TYR A 307 7.34 17.00 5.41
N ARG A 308 7.76 18.22 5.77
CA ARG A 308 7.78 18.68 7.18
C ARG A 308 6.65 19.64 7.51
N ASP A 309 5.84 20.01 6.51
CA ASP A 309 4.65 20.84 6.68
C ASP A 309 3.45 20.02 7.20
N THR A 310 3.47 19.66 8.47
CA THR A 310 2.46 18.76 9.05
C THR A 310 1.04 19.34 9.04
N VAL A 311 0.89 20.66 8.89
CA VAL A 311 -0.43 21.32 8.90
C VAL A 311 -1.05 21.28 7.51
N ASN A 312 -0.33 21.73 6.48
CA ASN A 312 -0.89 21.79 5.14
C ASN A 312 -1.01 20.40 4.48
N LEU A 313 -0.29 19.40 4.99
CA LEU A 313 -0.45 18.00 4.59
C LEU A 313 -1.87 17.45 4.87
N GLU A 314 -2.59 18.00 5.85
CA GLU A 314 -3.97 17.58 6.16
C GLU A 314 -5.01 18.20 5.21
N TYR A 315 -4.61 19.17 4.38
CA TYR A 315 -5.51 19.88 3.48
C TYR A 315 -5.49 19.31 2.05
N VAL A 316 -6.49 19.69 1.26
CA VAL A 316 -6.59 19.41 -0.18
C VAL A 316 -5.30 19.76 -0.91
N MET A 317 -4.63 20.86 -0.55
CA MET A 317 -3.32 21.18 -1.14
C MET A 317 -2.26 20.10 -0.93
N GLY A 318 -2.13 19.58 0.30
CA GLY A 318 -1.14 18.58 0.61
C GLY A 318 -1.40 17.29 -0.15
N ALA A 319 -2.67 16.88 -0.24
CA ALA A 319 -3.07 15.71 -1.01
C ALA A 319 -2.79 15.88 -2.52
N ILE A 320 -3.14 17.04 -3.09
CA ILE A 320 -2.90 17.34 -4.51
C ILE A 320 -1.40 17.39 -4.85
N ILE A 321 -0.57 18.03 -4.01
CA ILE A 321 0.88 18.04 -4.21
C ILE A 321 1.45 16.63 -4.03
N GLY A 322 1.00 15.90 -3.01
CA GLY A 322 1.40 14.52 -2.74
C GLY A 322 1.27 13.63 -3.97
N GLU A 323 0.09 13.62 -4.60
CA GLU A 323 -0.17 12.83 -5.81
C GLU A 323 0.50 13.44 -7.06
N GLY A 324 0.49 14.77 -7.16
CA GLY A 324 1.04 15.49 -8.31
C GLY A 324 2.54 15.33 -8.50
N VAL A 325 3.30 15.29 -7.40
CA VAL A 325 4.74 15.01 -7.42
C VAL A 325 5.00 13.61 -7.96
N CYS A 326 4.18 12.63 -7.57
CA CYS A 326 4.32 11.26 -8.03
C CYS A 326 4.17 11.18 -9.55
N ASP A 327 3.09 11.72 -10.10
CA ASP A 327 2.85 11.71 -11.56
C ASP A 327 3.88 12.53 -12.34
N PHE A 328 4.31 13.68 -11.82
CA PHE A 328 5.31 14.49 -12.51
C PHE A 328 6.69 13.84 -12.53
N LEU A 329 7.11 13.21 -11.43
CA LEU A 329 8.39 12.52 -11.39
C LEU A 329 8.37 11.19 -12.15
N VAL A 330 7.20 10.59 -12.41
CA VAL A 330 7.06 9.53 -13.43
C VAL A 330 7.50 10.06 -14.80
N GLU A 331 6.96 11.21 -15.23
CA GLU A 331 7.34 11.83 -16.52
C GLU A 331 8.84 12.12 -16.60
N LEU A 332 9.45 12.67 -15.55
CA LEU A 332 10.89 12.92 -15.55
C LEU A 332 11.71 11.63 -15.61
N SER A 333 11.25 10.57 -14.94
CA SER A 333 11.97 9.29 -14.87
C SER A 333 11.84 8.48 -16.16
N SER A 334 10.67 8.52 -16.80
CA SER A 334 10.38 7.80 -18.05
C SER A 334 10.84 8.57 -19.29
N GLY A 335 10.84 9.90 -19.23
CA GLY A 335 10.96 10.78 -20.40
C GLY A 335 9.68 10.87 -21.24
N GLU A 336 8.57 10.31 -20.74
CA GLU A 336 7.27 10.25 -21.42
C GLU A 336 6.30 11.22 -20.74
N GLN A 337 5.67 12.10 -21.52
CA GLN A 337 4.70 13.04 -20.97
C GLN A 337 3.46 12.31 -20.47
N LEU A 338 2.87 12.81 -19.38
CA LEU A 338 1.59 12.31 -18.91
C LEU A 338 0.51 12.53 -19.97
N GLU A 339 -0.20 11.46 -20.32
CA GLU A 339 -1.39 11.50 -21.17
C GLU A 339 -2.58 10.92 -20.41
N ASN A 340 -3.63 11.73 -20.21
CA ASN A 340 -4.89 11.27 -19.62
C ASN A 340 -6.08 12.13 -20.07
N ASP A 341 -7.30 11.64 -19.85
CA ASP A 341 -8.53 12.35 -20.25
C ASP A 341 -8.77 13.64 -19.45
N ASN A 342 -8.20 13.73 -18.24
CA ASN A 342 -8.30 14.91 -17.39
C ASN A 342 -7.54 16.10 -17.99
N LEU A 343 -6.39 15.87 -18.63
CA LEU A 343 -5.65 16.89 -19.36
C LEU A 343 -6.50 17.44 -20.52
N ASN A 344 -7.11 16.55 -21.33
CA ASN A 344 -8.01 16.95 -22.42
C ASN A 344 -9.20 17.80 -21.93
N TYR A 345 -9.73 17.48 -20.74
CA TYR A 345 -10.80 18.27 -20.11
C TYR A 345 -10.31 19.66 -19.68
N LEU A 346 -9.12 19.73 -19.09
CA LEU A 346 -8.51 20.97 -18.56
C LEU A 346 -7.90 21.87 -19.62
N GLU A 347 -7.63 21.38 -20.84
CA GLU A 347 -7.18 22.21 -21.98
C GLU A 347 -8.20 23.30 -22.35
N LYS A 348 -9.48 23.11 -22.03
CA LYS A 348 -10.53 24.10 -22.26
C LYS A 348 -10.44 25.22 -21.21
N PRO A 349 -10.20 26.50 -21.61
CA PRO A 349 -10.01 27.60 -20.66
C PRO A 349 -11.16 27.79 -19.66
N GLU A 350 -12.40 27.56 -20.10
CA GLU A 350 -13.59 27.61 -19.27
C GLU A 350 -13.59 26.53 -18.17
N ASN A 351 -13.16 25.31 -18.49
CA ASN A 351 -13.05 24.22 -17.53
C ASN A 351 -11.91 24.49 -16.56
N MET A 352 -10.72 24.85 -17.05
CA MET A 352 -9.59 25.21 -16.19
C MET A 352 -9.98 26.33 -15.21
N SER A 353 -10.62 27.39 -15.69
CA SER A 353 -11.02 28.51 -14.84
C SER A 353 -12.02 28.10 -13.76
N PHE A 354 -13.04 27.32 -14.13
CA PHE A 354 -14.03 26.78 -13.19
C PHE A 354 -13.38 25.92 -12.11
N ILE A 355 -12.51 24.98 -12.52
CA ILE A 355 -11.83 24.06 -11.62
C ILE A 355 -10.88 24.80 -10.67
N LEU A 356 -10.10 25.77 -11.16
CA LEU A 356 -9.18 26.55 -10.33
C LEU A 356 -9.92 27.46 -9.33
N GLU A 357 -11.09 27.99 -9.69
CA GLU A 357 -11.92 28.78 -8.77
C GLU A 357 -12.41 27.92 -7.59
N GLU A 358 -12.91 26.71 -7.86
CA GLU A 358 -13.29 25.79 -6.79
C GLU A 358 -12.11 25.29 -5.98
N LEU A 359 -10.99 24.96 -6.64
CA LEU A 359 -9.78 24.50 -5.95
C LEU A 359 -9.29 25.56 -4.98
N LYS A 360 -9.30 26.84 -5.39
CA LYS A 360 -8.92 27.95 -4.51
C LYS A 360 -9.81 28.05 -3.27
N GLY A 361 -11.10 27.75 -3.39
CA GLY A 361 -12.05 27.71 -2.27
C GLY A 361 -11.81 26.55 -1.32
N ASP A 362 -11.39 25.41 -1.87
CA ASP A 362 -11.21 24.16 -1.13
C ASP A 362 -9.77 23.88 -0.67
N LEU A 363 -8.80 24.68 -1.11
CA LEU A 363 -7.36 24.40 -0.97
C LEU A 363 -6.91 24.14 0.49
N TYR A 364 -7.52 24.84 1.45
CA TYR A 364 -7.24 24.74 2.90
C TYR A 364 -8.33 23.96 3.66
N ASN A 365 -9.17 23.20 2.96
CA ASN A 365 -10.14 22.28 3.55
C ASN A 365 -9.52 20.88 3.65
N THR A 366 -10.07 20.02 4.50
CA THR A 366 -9.62 18.62 4.68
C THR A 366 -10.44 17.61 3.85
N ASP A 367 -11.44 18.08 3.11
CA ASP A 367 -12.34 17.22 2.33
C ASP A 367 -11.83 17.07 0.89
N ASN A 368 -11.28 15.89 0.60
CA ASN A 368 -10.75 15.54 -0.71
C ASN A 368 -11.79 14.98 -1.69
N SER A 369 -13.06 14.81 -1.28
CA SER A 369 -14.07 14.07 -2.06
C SER A 369 -14.40 14.65 -3.44
N LYS A 370 -14.13 15.94 -3.67
CA LYS A 370 -14.25 16.57 -5.00
C LYS A 370 -13.02 16.38 -5.89
N TRP A 371 -11.88 16.03 -5.31
CA TRP A 371 -10.57 16.11 -5.94
C TRP A 371 -9.93 14.75 -6.18
N LEU A 372 -10.04 13.83 -5.22
CA LEU A 372 -9.33 12.56 -5.19
C LEU A 372 -10.24 11.42 -4.71
N TYR A 373 -9.98 10.23 -5.24
CA TYR A 373 -10.65 8.96 -4.92
C TYR A 373 -12.17 9.02 -5.10
N ASN A 374 -12.65 9.79 -6.07
CA ASN A 374 -14.08 10.06 -6.28
C ASN A 374 -14.66 9.32 -7.48
N GLY A 375 -14.03 8.19 -7.81
CA GLY A 375 -14.45 7.26 -8.82
C GLY A 375 -15.91 6.83 -8.67
N GLY A 376 -16.75 7.19 -9.64
CA GLY A 376 -18.19 6.87 -9.65
C GLY A 376 -19.07 7.74 -8.74
N SER A 377 -18.51 8.71 -8.00
CA SER A 377 -19.27 9.59 -7.10
C SER A 377 -19.39 11.05 -7.59
N ILE A 378 -18.63 11.42 -8.63
CA ILE A 378 -18.69 12.76 -9.24
C ILE A 378 -19.22 12.67 -10.68
N GLU A 379 -20.09 13.60 -11.06
CA GLU A 379 -20.84 13.55 -12.33
C GLU A 379 -20.65 14.80 -13.22
N ASP A 380 -20.31 15.96 -12.64
CA ASP A 380 -20.21 17.24 -13.36
C ASP A 380 -18.84 17.47 -14.04
N ARG A 381 -17.86 16.61 -13.75
CA ARG A 381 -16.49 16.66 -14.24
C ARG A 381 -15.85 15.26 -14.24
N PRO A 382 -14.70 15.08 -14.90
CA PRO A 382 -13.92 13.85 -14.78
C PRO A 382 -13.51 13.54 -13.34
N GLN A 383 -13.37 12.25 -13.03
CA GLN A 383 -12.93 11.76 -11.73
C GLN A 383 -11.44 12.08 -11.50
N ASP A 384 -11.05 12.18 -10.23
CA ASP A 384 -9.65 12.25 -9.81
C ASP A 384 -8.85 13.40 -10.45
N LEU A 385 -9.51 14.54 -10.70
CA LEU A 385 -8.86 15.75 -11.25
C LEU A 385 -7.71 16.27 -10.38
N GLY A 386 -7.71 15.99 -9.08
CA GLY A 386 -6.66 16.37 -8.14
C GLY A 386 -5.28 15.86 -8.56
N TYR A 387 -5.17 14.65 -9.11
CA TYR A 387 -3.91 14.10 -9.63
C TYR A 387 -3.35 14.97 -10.77
N THR A 388 -4.20 15.28 -11.75
CA THR A 388 -3.79 16.06 -12.93
C THR A 388 -3.50 17.52 -12.58
N LEU A 389 -4.26 18.12 -11.67
CA LEU A 389 -3.96 19.47 -11.17
C LEU A 389 -2.62 19.47 -10.43
N GLY A 390 -2.39 18.49 -9.56
CA GLY A 390 -1.12 18.32 -8.84
C GLY A 390 0.05 18.20 -9.80
N TYR A 391 -0.06 17.34 -10.81
CA TYR A 391 0.93 17.19 -11.88
C TYR A 391 1.25 18.53 -12.54
N LEU A 392 0.22 19.29 -12.96
CA LEU A 392 0.40 20.60 -13.60
C LEU A 392 1.08 21.62 -12.67
N ILE A 393 0.71 21.63 -11.39
CA ILE A 393 1.30 22.52 -10.38
C ILE A 393 2.79 22.19 -10.17
N CYS A 394 3.11 20.91 -9.93
CA CYS A 394 4.48 20.45 -9.70
C CYS A 394 5.38 20.65 -10.93
N LYS A 395 4.84 20.36 -12.12
CA LYS A 395 5.52 20.64 -13.38
C LYS A 395 5.79 22.12 -13.57
N SER A 396 4.79 22.97 -13.29
CA SER A 396 4.97 24.42 -13.38
C SER A 396 6.03 24.94 -12.41
N PHE A 397 6.02 24.46 -11.16
CA PHE A 397 7.06 24.76 -10.18
C PHE A 397 8.45 24.39 -10.71
N TYR A 398 8.62 23.14 -11.14
CA TYR A 398 9.89 22.65 -11.66
C TYR A 398 10.36 23.46 -12.88
N GLU A 399 9.49 23.73 -13.85
CA GLU A 399 9.83 24.46 -15.09
C GLU A 399 10.28 25.90 -14.81
N ASN A 400 9.69 26.56 -13.82
CA ASN A 400 10.02 27.95 -13.45
C ASN A 400 11.20 28.05 -12.46
N HIS A 401 11.63 26.95 -11.85
CA HIS A 401 12.77 26.94 -10.94
C HIS A 401 14.11 26.97 -11.71
N GLU A 402 15.06 27.82 -11.33
CA GLU A 402 16.36 27.94 -12.02
C GLU A 402 17.22 26.67 -11.86
N ASP A 403 17.26 26.14 -10.63
CA ASP A 403 17.99 24.92 -10.29
C ASP A 403 17.04 23.71 -10.28
N LYS A 404 17.16 22.84 -11.29
CA LYS A 404 16.26 21.69 -11.45
C LYS A 404 16.49 20.61 -10.40
N GLU A 405 17.73 20.43 -9.92
CA GLU A 405 18.04 19.46 -8.86
C GLU A 405 17.42 19.91 -7.54
N GLN A 406 17.55 21.20 -7.22
CA GLN A 406 16.91 21.78 -6.04
C GLN A 406 15.38 21.72 -6.14
N ALA A 407 14.79 21.93 -7.32
CA ALA A 407 13.34 21.82 -7.50
C ALA A 407 12.83 20.40 -7.19
N ILE A 408 13.52 19.35 -7.66
CA ILE A 408 13.16 17.96 -7.35
C ILE A 408 13.32 17.69 -5.85
N TYR A 409 14.39 18.20 -5.23
CA TYR A 409 14.57 18.09 -3.79
C TYR A 409 13.40 18.72 -3.02
N GLU A 410 12.98 19.94 -3.39
CA GLU A 410 11.88 20.65 -2.71
C GLU A 410 10.53 19.95 -2.93
N LEU A 411 10.25 19.47 -4.14
CA LEU A 411 9.06 18.67 -4.43
C LEU A 411 8.97 17.42 -3.55
N LEU A 412 10.08 16.87 -3.06
CA LEU A 412 10.09 15.68 -2.21
C LEU A 412 10.28 15.97 -0.71
N ASN A 413 10.73 17.17 -0.31
CA ASN A 413 11.19 17.42 1.06
C ASN A 413 10.73 18.75 1.69
N THR A 414 9.83 19.50 1.03
CA THR A 414 9.46 20.84 1.50
C THR A 414 8.90 20.83 2.93
N ASP A 415 9.21 21.89 3.68
CA ASP A 415 8.64 22.22 4.98
C ASP A 415 7.52 23.27 4.90
N ASN A 416 7.23 23.74 3.68
CA ASN A 416 6.14 24.65 3.37
C ASN A 416 5.55 24.31 1.99
N LEU A 417 4.39 23.66 1.95
CA LEU A 417 3.76 23.23 0.70
C LEU A 417 3.29 24.41 -0.17
N GLU A 418 3.04 25.58 0.42
CA GLU A 418 2.61 26.76 -0.35
C GLU A 418 3.70 27.24 -1.32
N THR A 419 4.99 26.99 -1.05
CA THR A 419 6.08 27.40 -1.93
C THR A 419 6.00 26.72 -3.30
N ILE A 420 5.51 25.47 -3.35
CA ILE A 420 5.33 24.73 -4.60
C ILE A 420 4.28 25.42 -5.48
N TYR A 421 3.17 25.89 -4.89
CA TYR A 421 2.17 26.68 -5.61
C TYR A 421 2.71 28.04 -6.07
N GLN A 422 3.47 28.72 -5.21
CA GLN A 422 4.00 30.06 -5.46
C GLN A 422 5.11 30.08 -6.52
N GLY A 423 5.88 29.01 -6.64
CA GLY A 423 7.00 28.91 -7.57
C GLY A 423 6.59 28.69 -9.04
N GLY A 424 5.30 28.69 -9.36
CA GLY A 424 4.79 28.51 -10.72
C GLY A 424 3.64 29.45 -11.08
N VAL A 425 2.94 29.12 -12.18
CA VAL A 425 1.82 29.94 -12.69
C VAL A 425 0.56 29.87 -11.83
N PHE A 426 0.54 29.00 -10.82
CA PHE A 426 -0.58 28.75 -9.91
C PHE A 426 -0.48 29.51 -8.56
N ALA A 427 0.43 30.49 -8.47
CA ALA A 427 0.66 31.27 -7.25
C ALA A 427 -0.59 31.98 -6.70
N ASN A 428 -1.59 32.23 -7.53
CA ASN A 428 -2.84 32.87 -7.15
C ASN A 428 -3.83 31.95 -6.39
N LEU A 429 -3.55 30.65 -6.29
CA LEU A 429 -4.37 29.68 -5.55
C LEU A 429 -4.17 29.81 -4.05
N VAL A 430 -2.94 30.02 -3.60
CA VAL A 430 -2.62 30.18 -2.18
C VAL A 430 -2.88 31.62 -1.71
N LYS A 431 -3.10 31.77 -0.41
CA LYS A 431 -3.26 33.10 0.19
C LYS A 431 -1.89 33.78 0.18
N THR A 432 -1.79 34.97 -0.43
CA THR A 432 -0.60 35.79 -0.25
C THR A 432 -0.58 36.28 1.20
N ASN A 433 0.41 35.85 1.99
CA ASN A 433 0.72 36.50 3.26
C ASN A 433 1.25 37.91 2.95
N THR A 434 0.35 38.88 2.83
CA THR A 434 0.72 40.28 3.00
C THR A 434 1.06 40.47 4.47
N ASN A 435 2.31 40.19 4.83
CA ASN A 435 2.96 40.87 5.94
C ASN A 435 3.16 42.33 5.52
N GLU A 436 2.06 43.08 5.46
CA GLU A 436 2.13 44.52 5.66
C GLU A 436 2.32 44.72 7.17
N THR A 437 3.58 44.79 7.58
CA THR A 437 3.96 45.54 8.78
C THR A 437 3.35 46.93 8.69
N LEU A 438 2.36 47.19 9.55
CA LEU A 438 1.95 48.53 9.99
C LEU A 438 2.26 48.68 11.48
#